data_AF-F0UUY8-F1
#
_entry.id   AF-F0UUY8-F1
#
_cell.length_a   1.000
_cell.length_b   1.000
_cell.length_c   1.000
_cell.angle_alpha   90.00
_cell.angle_beta   90.00
_cell.angle_gamma   90.00
#
_symmetry.space_group_name_H-M   'P 1'
#
loop_
_entity.id
_entity.type
_entity.pdbx_description
1 polymer ?
#
loop_
_entity_poly.entity_id
_entity_poly.type
_entity_poly.pdbx_seq_one_letter_code
_entity_poly.pdbx_strand_id
1 'polypeptide(L)'
;MVKLNYTGRKVQGLKAGQAVSKDLRKRIPPGLGSRAAARDPHVEIDLTGKELTDEGFAAFIDDLITCIQYRDKQHPDGIVRLTELVLKGNALTVASMRKLGQVVALGSDCLAQLDISDNQISVSFRGERESWQAFLESFQGCYVLRKVDFSNNPLGGAGFDVLARVYAHSDLDFIEPLANRTSQNQADPDAVDALRKAVDVVVLGEEKENRKPPSQAANIEKGHEVHQDSSKAWGSQVDWYGAQPTDNLNYRSTRGLRSVPYLIFSNCCTTNACAFHLWAIILSHRRPDMLLEFLPPGKSVIPAEQTNPVNGIVYTPNEKLSELGRRLLELGNEYRVQESDTDAEETEAQGFDSEFRESDIAKYRELRKKHEIEMERVKNRLLLDIFRTDGPAIADIWSIAFKMMRVARAILLNDGTKLKQSVTLEDKKLMEPCLTNENLTSDDPINQHPKIENPKNGCWNRNPSAQRSESFLEDFPTIQESLEGYSREGLAPTREETLRQDVGNSTSRKIPRSRKDSMAGAKKQPAKAEDKFDIGRFGLPMDIWRRVIADAMGGSELLTVEQQMRVLRYASDWDAIKQELRISGGTEFEQIWKILSSMRCLSYTHH
;
A
#
# COMPACT_ATOMS: atom_id res chain seq x y z
N MET A 1 29.08 -21.95 14.69
CA MET A 1 28.84 -20.65 14.06
C MET A 1 30.17 -19.91 13.91
N VAL A 2 30.46 -19.33 12.73
CA VAL A 2 31.72 -18.61 12.47
C VAL A 2 31.48 -17.11 12.38
N LYS A 3 32.24 -16.33 13.17
CA LYS A 3 32.20 -14.86 13.16
C LYS A 3 33.36 -14.27 12.38
N LEU A 4 33.06 -13.56 11.30
CA LEU A 4 34.01 -12.76 10.52
C LEU A 4 34.02 -11.32 11.05
N ASN A 5 34.78 -11.10 12.13
CA ASN A 5 34.89 -9.79 12.78
C ASN A 5 36.11 -9.01 12.24
N TYR A 6 35.87 -7.84 11.67
CA TYR A 6 36.90 -6.95 11.12
C TYR A 6 37.18 -5.71 12.00
N THR A 7 36.39 -5.47 13.05
CA THR A 7 36.49 -4.27 13.92
C THR A 7 37.89 -4.00 14.45
N GLY A 8 38.58 -5.03 14.94
CA GLY A 8 39.97 -4.92 15.44
C GLY A 8 41.06 -4.86 14.35
N ARG A 9 40.71 -5.09 13.07
CA ARG A 9 41.70 -5.06 11.97
C ARG A 9 41.92 -3.62 11.49
N LYS A 10 43.18 -3.27 11.22
CA LYS A 10 43.60 -1.95 10.68
C LYS A 10 43.26 -1.73 9.19
N VAL A 11 42.47 -2.63 8.57
CA VAL A 11 42.05 -2.48 7.17
C VAL A 11 40.77 -1.66 7.10
N GLN A 12 40.72 -0.70 6.16
CA GLN A 12 39.62 0.24 5.99
C GLN A 12 39.29 0.42 4.49
N GLY A 13 38.13 1.02 4.20
CA GLY A 13 37.65 1.35 2.87
C GLY A 13 37.67 0.14 1.93
N LEU A 14 38.14 0.38 0.69
CA LEU A 14 38.24 -0.66 -0.34
C LEU A 14 39.06 -1.88 0.10
N LYS A 15 40.13 -1.68 0.88
CA LYS A 15 40.97 -2.78 1.36
C LYS A 15 40.24 -3.67 2.37
N ALA A 16 39.36 -3.09 3.19
CA ALA A 16 38.50 -3.87 4.07
C ALA A 16 37.56 -4.77 3.25
N GLY A 17 36.89 -4.21 2.24
CA GLY A 17 36.07 -4.98 1.30
C GLY A 17 36.85 -6.12 0.64
N GLN A 18 38.03 -5.84 0.08
CA GLN A 18 38.90 -6.87 -0.52
C GLN A 18 39.32 -7.96 0.47
N ALA A 19 39.55 -7.61 1.75
CA ALA A 19 39.88 -8.58 2.78
C ALA A 19 38.69 -9.52 3.08
N VAL A 20 37.47 -8.97 3.15
CA VAL A 20 36.22 -9.74 3.31
C VAL A 20 36.03 -10.68 2.12
N SER A 21 36.12 -10.14 0.92
CA SER A 21 36.05 -10.87 -0.35
C SER A 21 37.02 -12.06 -0.38
N LYS A 22 38.28 -11.86 0.03
CA LYS A 22 39.28 -12.94 0.13
C LYS A 22 38.90 -14.01 1.15
N ASP A 23 38.33 -13.63 2.28
CA ASP A 23 37.92 -14.59 3.33
C ASP A 23 36.64 -15.34 2.92
N LEU A 24 35.71 -14.70 2.22
CA LEU A 24 34.52 -15.31 1.63
C LEU A 24 34.90 -16.36 0.57
N ARG A 25 35.78 -16.03 -0.38
CA ARG A 25 36.23 -16.97 -1.43
C ARG A 25 36.91 -18.24 -0.90
N LYS A 26 37.49 -18.20 0.31
CA LYS A 26 38.06 -19.40 0.95
C LYS A 26 36.99 -20.39 1.42
N ARG A 27 35.73 -19.96 1.57
CA ARG A 27 34.63 -20.78 2.08
C ARG A 27 33.97 -21.65 1.02
N ILE A 28 34.13 -21.35 -0.26
CA ILE A 28 33.60 -22.18 -1.35
C ILE A 28 34.72 -23.04 -1.94
N PRO A 29 34.49 -24.32 -2.29
CA PRO A 29 35.46 -25.12 -3.04
C PRO A 29 35.95 -24.41 -4.32
N PRO A 30 37.26 -24.44 -4.64
CA PRO A 30 38.35 -25.19 -4.00
C PRO A 30 39.01 -24.50 -2.80
N GLY A 31 38.39 -23.47 -2.24
CA GLY A 31 38.91 -22.71 -1.09
C GLY A 31 39.24 -23.58 0.12
N LEU A 32 40.35 -23.27 0.79
CA LEU A 32 40.90 -24.04 1.91
C LEU A 32 39.94 -24.15 3.13
N GLY A 33 39.02 -23.21 3.28
CA GLY A 33 38.03 -23.17 4.37
C GLY A 33 36.71 -23.89 4.06
N SER A 34 36.53 -24.42 2.85
CA SER A 34 35.27 -25.01 2.39
C SER A 34 34.79 -26.18 3.25
N ARG A 35 35.70 -27.07 3.67
CA ARG A 35 35.36 -28.18 4.57
C ARG A 35 34.87 -27.72 5.95
N ALA A 36 35.39 -26.60 6.44
CA ALA A 36 34.95 -26.02 7.71
C ALA A 36 33.59 -25.35 7.55
N ALA A 37 33.38 -24.60 6.46
CA ALA A 37 32.09 -23.99 6.14
C ALA A 37 30.98 -25.04 5.94
N ALA A 38 31.29 -26.17 5.30
CA ALA A 38 30.36 -27.30 5.17
C ALA A 38 29.92 -27.91 6.50
N ARG A 39 30.80 -27.91 7.52
CA ARG A 39 30.47 -28.40 8.87
C ARG A 39 29.67 -27.38 9.68
N ASP A 40 29.90 -26.09 9.42
CA ASP A 40 29.32 -24.98 10.15
C ASP A 40 28.97 -23.84 9.18
N PRO A 41 27.77 -23.90 8.57
CA PRO A 41 27.40 -23.01 7.49
C PRO A 41 27.02 -21.61 7.98
N HIS A 42 26.76 -21.41 9.28
CA HIS A 42 26.28 -20.14 9.82
C HIS A 42 27.40 -19.11 9.94
N VAL A 43 27.18 -17.92 9.36
CA VAL A 43 28.17 -16.84 9.29
C VAL A 43 27.59 -15.54 9.85
N GLU A 44 28.35 -14.90 10.73
CA GLU A 44 28.16 -13.51 11.13
C GLU A 44 29.26 -12.64 10.50
N ILE A 45 28.92 -11.48 9.95
CA ILE A 45 29.89 -10.52 9.39
C ILE A 45 29.76 -9.20 10.13
N ASP A 46 30.88 -8.71 10.67
CA ASP A 46 30.95 -7.42 11.37
C ASP A 46 32.05 -6.54 10.77
N LEU A 47 31.60 -5.47 10.11
CA LEU A 47 32.39 -4.45 9.43
C LEU A 47 32.21 -3.06 10.07
N THR A 48 31.96 -3.02 11.38
CA THR A 48 31.75 -1.76 12.09
C THR A 48 32.97 -0.83 11.96
N GLY A 49 32.73 0.44 11.62
CA GLY A 49 33.76 1.48 11.66
C GLY A 49 34.90 1.27 10.67
N LYS A 50 34.64 0.63 9.52
CA LYS A 50 35.67 0.32 8.52
C LYS A 50 35.81 1.39 7.44
N GLU A 51 35.09 2.50 7.54
CA GLU A 51 35.07 3.57 6.52
C GLU A 51 34.75 3.01 5.13
N LEU A 52 33.85 2.02 5.07
CA LEU A 52 33.46 1.35 3.85
C LEU A 52 32.61 2.29 3.00
N THR A 53 33.10 2.68 1.83
CA THR A 53 32.32 3.39 0.80
C THR A 53 31.55 2.38 -0.07
N ASP A 54 30.69 2.87 -0.97
CA ASP A 54 29.98 2.02 -1.93
C ASP A 54 30.94 1.19 -2.80
N GLU A 55 32.12 1.71 -3.17
CA GLU A 55 33.13 0.92 -3.90
C GLU A 55 33.72 -0.19 -3.03
N GLY A 56 33.96 0.10 -1.75
CA GLY A 56 34.44 -0.91 -0.81
C GLY A 56 33.43 -2.01 -0.57
N PHE A 57 32.14 -1.66 -0.51
CA PHE A 57 31.04 -2.61 -0.43
C PHE A 57 30.93 -3.47 -1.69
N ALA A 58 30.99 -2.83 -2.87
CA ALA A 58 30.96 -3.51 -4.16
C ALA A 58 32.11 -4.54 -4.31
N ALA A 59 33.25 -4.30 -3.67
CA ALA A 59 34.41 -5.20 -3.74
C ALA A 59 34.19 -6.59 -3.12
N PHE A 60 33.14 -6.80 -2.32
CA PHE A 60 32.85 -8.12 -1.72
C PHE A 60 31.42 -8.59 -1.84
N ILE A 61 30.46 -7.70 -2.12
CA ILE A 61 29.03 -8.07 -2.04
C ILE A 61 28.66 -9.19 -3.02
N ASP A 62 29.23 -9.19 -4.22
CA ASP A 62 29.00 -10.24 -5.21
C ASP A 62 29.62 -11.58 -4.81
N ASP A 63 30.78 -11.56 -4.13
CA ASP A 63 31.35 -12.77 -3.56
C ASP A 63 30.47 -13.32 -2.42
N LEU A 64 29.86 -12.44 -1.61
CA LEU A 64 28.92 -12.83 -0.56
C LEU A 64 27.66 -13.46 -1.14
N ILE A 65 27.07 -12.82 -2.16
CA ILE A 65 25.91 -13.36 -2.90
C ILE A 65 26.26 -14.74 -3.46
N THR A 66 27.42 -14.88 -4.11
CA THR A 66 27.90 -16.15 -4.66
C THR A 66 28.07 -17.21 -3.56
N CYS A 67 28.61 -16.84 -2.40
CA CYS A 67 28.74 -17.74 -1.25
C CYS A 67 27.38 -18.25 -0.76
N ILE A 68 26.41 -17.34 -0.60
CA ILE A 68 25.07 -17.70 -0.11
C ILE A 68 24.32 -18.56 -1.14
N GLN A 69 24.52 -18.33 -2.44
CA GLN A 69 23.89 -19.10 -3.52
C GLN A 69 24.57 -20.43 -3.82
N TYR A 70 25.82 -20.63 -3.39
CA TYR A 70 26.58 -21.83 -3.77
C TYR A 70 25.91 -23.10 -3.28
N ARG A 71 25.62 -24.01 -4.23
CA ARG A 71 25.09 -25.36 -3.99
C ARG A 71 25.89 -26.36 -4.82
N ASP A 72 26.18 -27.53 -4.26
CA ASP A 72 26.80 -28.64 -4.99
C ASP A 72 26.16 -29.99 -4.61
N LYS A 73 26.65 -31.09 -5.19
CA LYS A 73 26.13 -32.44 -4.92
C LYS A 73 26.31 -32.89 -3.46
N GLN A 74 27.31 -32.35 -2.75
CA GLN A 74 27.60 -32.69 -1.36
C GLN A 74 26.84 -31.78 -0.39
N HIS A 75 26.44 -30.59 -0.85
CA HIS A 75 25.83 -29.51 -0.08
C HIS A 75 24.62 -28.93 -0.84
N PRO A 76 23.52 -29.69 -0.97
CA PRO A 76 22.31 -29.24 -1.68
C PRO A 76 21.59 -28.09 -0.97
N ASP A 77 21.80 -27.93 0.34
CA ASP A 77 21.26 -26.82 1.15
C ASP A 77 22.22 -25.63 1.26
N GLY A 78 23.43 -25.77 0.71
CA GLY A 78 24.48 -24.76 0.72
C GLY A 78 25.44 -24.85 1.88
N ILE A 79 26.51 -24.07 1.78
CA ILE A 79 27.64 -24.08 2.74
C ILE A 79 27.80 -22.76 3.49
N VAL A 80 27.02 -21.74 3.14
CA VAL A 80 27.00 -20.43 3.82
C VAL A 80 25.55 -20.00 4.03
N ARG A 81 25.21 -19.71 5.29
CA ARG A 81 23.95 -19.14 5.77
C ARG A 81 24.28 -17.89 6.58
N LEU A 82 23.95 -16.71 6.08
CA LEU A 82 24.26 -15.44 6.74
C LEU A 82 23.24 -15.17 7.83
N THR A 83 23.68 -15.12 9.09
CA THR A 83 22.78 -14.90 10.24
C THR A 83 22.78 -13.48 10.75
N GLU A 84 23.92 -12.79 10.69
CA GLU A 84 24.06 -11.41 11.15
C GLU A 84 24.97 -10.64 10.19
N LEU A 85 24.53 -9.44 9.77
CA LEU A 85 25.31 -8.53 8.94
C LEU A 85 25.34 -7.14 9.58
N VAL A 86 26.52 -6.72 10.03
CA VAL A 86 26.73 -5.42 10.69
C VAL A 86 27.64 -4.56 9.81
N LEU A 87 27.07 -3.50 9.25
CA LEU A 87 27.69 -2.50 8.38
C LEU A 87 27.72 -1.11 9.05
N LYS A 88 27.63 -1.08 10.38
CA LYS A 88 27.53 0.14 11.18
C LYS A 88 28.74 1.08 11.02
N GLY A 89 28.53 2.39 11.01
CA GLY A 89 29.61 3.38 11.11
C GLY A 89 30.49 3.40 9.86
N ASN A 90 29.86 3.37 8.69
CA ASN A 90 30.54 3.36 7.39
C ASN A 90 30.03 4.54 6.54
N ALA A 91 30.38 4.55 5.25
CA ALA A 91 30.02 5.61 4.31
C ALA A 91 29.15 5.08 3.17
N LEU A 92 28.27 4.11 3.46
CA LEU A 92 27.36 3.55 2.47
C LEU A 92 26.25 4.57 2.13
N THR A 93 25.90 4.62 0.86
CA THR A 93 24.79 5.44 0.37
C THR A 93 23.67 4.56 -0.18
N VAL A 94 22.62 5.18 -0.72
CA VAL A 94 21.53 4.47 -1.41
C VAL A 94 22.04 3.63 -2.60
N ALA A 95 23.21 3.94 -3.18
CA ALA A 95 23.80 3.18 -4.27
C ALA A 95 24.05 1.70 -3.91
N SER A 96 24.40 1.42 -2.65
CA SER A 96 24.64 0.05 -2.16
C SER A 96 23.35 -0.75 -1.90
N MET A 97 22.21 -0.09 -1.76
CA MET A 97 20.98 -0.68 -1.22
C MET A 97 20.40 -1.79 -2.10
N ARG A 98 20.45 -1.66 -3.43
CA ARG A 98 19.97 -2.72 -4.34
C ARG A 98 20.72 -4.04 -4.17
N LYS A 99 22.06 -3.98 -4.05
CA LYS A 99 22.90 -5.16 -3.86
C LYS A 99 22.77 -5.72 -2.44
N LEU A 100 22.63 -4.85 -1.44
CA LEU A 100 22.32 -5.28 -0.08
C LEU A 100 20.96 -6.00 -0.02
N GLY A 101 19.95 -5.50 -0.75
CA GLY A 101 18.64 -6.15 -0.84
C GLY A 101 18.71 -7.55 -1.42
N GLN A 102 19.60 -7.82 -2.38
CA GLN A 102 19.82 -9.18 -2.87
C GLN A 102 20.33 -10.12 -1.77
N VAL A 103 21.22 -9.63 -0.90
CA VAL A 103 21.70 -10.41 0.26
C VAL A 103 20.57 -10.66 1.26
N VAL A 104 19.73 -9.66 1.53
CA VAL A 104 18.56 -9.80 2.42
C VAL A 104 17.58 -10.85 1.88
N ALA A 105 17.22 -10.77 0.60
CA ALA A 105 16.31 -11.72 -0.04
C ALA A 105 16.87 -13.17 0.00
N LEU A 106 18.16 -13.34 -0.26
CA LEU A 106 18.84 -14.63 -0.17
C LEU A 106 18.96 -15.16 1.26
N GLY A 107 18.97 -14.26 2.25
CA GLY A 107 19.00 -14.57 3.68
C GLY A 107 17.63 -14.72 4.33
N SER A 108 16.55 -14.78 3.55
CA SER A 108 15.16 -14.81 4.04
C SER A 108 14.87 -15.84 5.16
N ASP A 109 15.57 -16.98 5.13
CA ASP A 109 15.40 -18.10 6.07
C ASP A 109 16.48 -18.19 7.16
N CYS A 110 17.45 -17.28 7.20
CA CYS A 110 18.57 -17.36 8.14
C CYS A 110 19.03 -16.02 8.74
N LEU A 111 18.77 -14.90 8.07
CA LEU A 111 19.20 -13.56 8.52
C LEU A 111 18.36 -13.12 9.72
N ALA A 112 18.99 -13.12 10.90
CA ALA A 112 18.36 -12.74 12.16
C ALA A 112 18.57 -11.26 12.51
N GLN A 113 19.65 -10.63 12.04
CA GLN A 113 19.94 -9.23 12.31
C GLN A 113 20.63 -8.52 11.14
N LEU A 114 20.16 -7.32 10.84
CA LEU A 114 20.80 -6.37 9.93
C LEU A 114 21.03 -5.04 10.64
N ASP A 115 22.26 -4.54 10.62
CA ASP A 115 22.61 -3.23 11.15
C ASP A 115 23.31 -2.40 10.06
N ILE A 116 22.62 -1.37 9.58
CA ILE A 116 23.13 -0.38 8.62
C ILE A 116 23.19 1.02 9.24
N SER A 117 23.23 1.10 10.56
CA SER A 117 23.25 2.36 11.29
C SER A 117 24.54 3.16 11.04
N ASP A 118 24.48 4.48 11.22
CA ASP A 118 25.63 5.39 11.11
C ASP A 118 26.31 5.28 9.73
N ASN A 119 25.50 5.51 8.69
CA ASN A 119 25.91 5.56 7.29
C ASN A 119 25.40 6.87 6.65
N GLN A 120 25.51 7.00 5.33
CA GLN A 120 25.11 8.19 4.58
C GLN A 120 23.91 7.91 3.66
N ILE A 121 22.98 7.07 4.11
CA ILE A 121 21.79 6.70 3.34
C ILE A 121 20.81 7.87 3.39
N SER A 122 20.74 8.61 2.28
CA SER A 122 19.81 9.73 2.07
C SER A 122 18.91 9.44 0.88
N VAL A 123 17.60 9.65 1.03
CA VAL A 123 16.62 9.45 -0.04
C VAL A 123 15.93 10.78 -0.32
N SER A 124 16.12 11.30 -1.52
CA SER A 124 15.59 12.60 -1.94
C SER A 124 14.83 12.51 -3.27
N PHE A 125 15.49 12.03 -4.33
CA PHE A 125 14.92 12.03 -5.69
C PHE A 125 14.46 10.64 -6.15
N ARG A 126 13.78 10.58 -7.30
CA ARG A 126 13.12 9.37 -7.81
C ARG A 126 14.04 8.13 -7.88
N GLY A 127 15.25 8.26 -8.42
CA GLY A 127 16.17 7.12 -8.55
C GLY A 127 16.65 6.55 -7.20
N GLU A 128 16.80 7.40 -6.19
CA GLU A 128 17.07 6.96 -4.82
C GLU A 128 15.86 6.27 -4.20
N ARG A 129 14.65 6.82 -4.40
CA ARG A 129 13.40 6.19 -3.94
C ARG A 129 13.24 4.79 -4.49
N GLU A 130 13.51 4.58 -5.78
CA GLU A 130 13.44 3.26 -6.43
C GLU A 130 14.48 2.27 -5.86
N SER A 131 15.70 2.73 -5.60
CA SER A 131 16.76 1.89 -5.03
C SER A 131 16.47 1.52 -3.57
N TRP A 132 15.93 2.47 -2.81
CA TRP A 132 15.50 2.28 -1.42
C TRP A 132 14.26 1.37 -1.34
N GLN A 133 13.28 1.57 -2.23
CA GLN A 133 12.11 0.69 -2.35
C GLN A 133 12.52 -0.75 -2.63
N ALA A 134 13.36 -0.98 -3.64
CA ALA A 134 13.82 -2.32 -3.99
C ALA A 134 14.56 -3.02 -2.83
N PHE A 135 15.28 -2.26 -2.01
CA PHE A 135 15.88 -2.77 -0.79
C PHE A 135 14.84 -3.12 0.27
N LEU A 136 13.85 -2.27 0.53
CA LEU A 136 12.79 -2.55 1.52
C LEU A 136 11.87 -3.71 1.09
N GLU A 137 11.60 -3.87 -0.20
CA GLU A 137 10.81 -4.98 -0.74
C GLU A 137 11.55 -6.32 -0.63
N SER A 138 12.89 -6.31 -0.57
CA SER A 138 13.67 -7.54 -0.41
C SER A 138 13.39 -8.29 0.90
N PHE A 139 12.79 -7.61 1.89
CA PHE A 139 12.38 -8.21 3.16
C PHE A 139 11.10 -9.05 3.06
N GLN A 140 10.33 -8.98 1.95
CA GLN A 140 9.04 -9.66 1.80
C GLN A 140 9.08 -11.16 2.15
N GLY A 141 10.22 -11.82 1.86
CA GLY A 141 10.42 -13.23 2.17
C GLY A 141 11.00 -13.53 3.55
N CYS A 142 11.46 -12.53 4.31
CA CYS A 142 12.15 -12.73 5.59
C CYS A 142 11.18 -13.14 6.69
N TYR A 143 11.42 -14.29 7.33
CA TYR A 143 10.57 -14.82 8.42
C TYR A 143 11.36 -15.22 9.68
N VAL A 144 12.66 -14.91 9.74
CA VAL A 144 13.51 -15.16 10.93
C VAL A 144 14.19 -13.90 11.47
N LEU A 145 13.91 -12.75 10.86
CA LEU A 145 14.57 -11.47 11.12
C LEU A 145 14.03 -10.85 12.41
N ARG A 146 14.92 -10.61 13.37
CA ARG A 146 14.56 -10.09 14.71
C ARG A 146 14.72 -8.58 14.82
N LYS A 147 15.73 -8.04 14.14
CA LYS A 147 16.15 -6.66 14.30
C LYS A 147 16.69 -6.07 13.00
N VAL A 148 16.23 -4.87 12.67
CA VAL A 148 16.84 -4.01 11.66
C VAL A 148 17.15 -2.64 12.26
N ASP A 149 18.40 -2.21 12.14
CA ASP A 149 18.87 -0.92 12.64
C ASP A 149 19.20 0.04 11.50
N PHE A 150 18.41 1.11 11.38
CA PHE A 150 18.59 2.18 10.41
C PHE A 150 19.22 3.44 11.00
N SER A 151 19.51 3.44 12.31
CA SER A 151 19.81 4.65 13.09
C SER A 151 20.91 5.53 12.49
N ASN A 152 20.87 6.84 12.75
CA ASN A 152 21.88 7.81 12.30
C ASN A 152 22.09 7.86 10.78
N ASN A 153 21.05 7.54 9.99
CA ASN A 153 21.04 7.78 8.55
C ASN A 153 20.12 8.96 8.20
N PRO A 154 20.53 9.86 7.29
CA PRO A 154 19.71 11.00 6.85
C PRO A 154 18.63 10.59 5.84
N LEU A 155 17.76 9.63 6.18
CA LEU A 155 16.77 9.06 5.25
C LEU A 155 15.83 10.10 4.60
N GLY A 156 15.54 11.20 5.32
CA GLY A 156 14.67 12.27 4.84
C GLY A 156 13.19 11.91 4.76
N GLY A 157 12.33 12.90 4.47
CA GLY A 157 10.87 12.69 4.36
C GLY A 157 10.50 11.66 3.29
N ALA A 158 11.19 11.70 2.14
CA ALA A 158 10.99 10.75 1.04
C ALA A 158 11.38 9.30 1.41
N GLY A 159 12.45 9.11 2.20
CA GLY A 159 12.85 7.78 2.66
C GLY A 159 11.79 7.16 3.58
N PHE A 160 11.20 7.96 4.47
CA PHE A 160 10.11 7.52 5.34
C PHE A 160 8.78 7.35 4.59
N ASP A 161 8.49 8.13 3.56
CA ASP A 161 7.34 7.92 2.66
C ASP A 161 7.40 6.54 1.99
N VAL A 162 8.53 6.22 1.36
CA VAL A 162 8.76 4.91 0.73
C VAL A 162 8.70 3.79 1.77
N LEU A 163 9.28 3.99 2.96
CA LEU A 163 9.21 3.03 4.05
C LEU A 163 7.76 2.77 4.49
N ALA A 164 6.98 3.82 4.76
CA ALA A 164 5.59 3.68 5.18
C ALA A 164 4.74 2.99 4.11
N ARG A 165 5.01 3.27 2.83
CA ARG A 165 4.37 2.59 1.71
C ARG A 165 4.68 1.09 1.71
N VAL A 166 5.95 0.71 1.65
CA VAL A 166 6.35 -0.72 1.58
C VAL A 166 5.89 -1.45 2.84
N TYR A 167 5.98 -0.79 3.99
CA TYR A 167 5.49 -1.33 5.25
C TYR A 167 3.98 -1.58 5.24
N ALA A 168 3.17 -0.66 4.69
CA ALA A 168 1.72 -0.82 4.59
C ALA A 168 1.29 -1.94 3.63
N HIS A 169 2.08 -2.18 2.57
CA HIS A 169 1.86 -3.26 1.60
C HIS A 169 2.51 -4.60 2.00
N SER A 170 3.31 -4.61 3.07
CA SER A 170 3.82 -5.86 3.62
C SER A 170 2.63 -6.63 4.20
N ASP A 171 2.28 -7.73 3.57
CA ASP A 171 1.44 -8.75 4.18
C ASP A 171 2.17 -9.28 5.43
N LEU A 172 1.43 -9.50 6.51
CA LEU A 172 1.99 -10.03 7.75
C LEU A 172 1.68 -11.51 7.90
N ASP A 173 0.41 -11.90 7.79
CA ASP A 173 -0.01 -13.28 7.97
C ASP A 173 -0.15 -13.98 6.61
N PHE A 174 0.47 -15.15 6.48
CA PHE A 174 0.44 -15.94 5.25
C PHE A 174 0.00 -17.36 5.55
N ILE A 175 -0.94 -17.85 4.74
CA ILE A 175 -1.35 -19.24 4.75
C ILE A 175 -0.46 -19.96 3.73
N GLU A 176 0.50 -20.78 4.20
CA GLU A 176 1.31 -21.60 3.31
C GLU A 176 0.39 -22.70 2.73
N PRO A 177 0.16 -22.74 1.39
CA PRO A 177 -0.61 -23.83 0.80
C PRO A 177 0.12 -25.14 1.07
N LEU A 178 -0.58 -26.14 1.59
CA LEU A 178 -0.11 -27.54 1.72
C LEU A 178 0.09 -28.15 0.31
N ALA A 179 1.09 -27.67 -0.43
CA ALA A 179 1.44 -28.17 -1.74
C ALA A 179 2.79 -28.91 -1.66
N ASN A 180 2.71 -30.20 -2.00
CA ASN A 180 3.81 -31.14 -2.25
C ASN A 180 4.52 -31.77 -1.03
N ARG A 181 3.76 -32.57 -0.26
CA ARG A 181 4.29 -33.75 0.45
C ARG A 181 4.07 -35.05 -0.33
N THR A 182 4.24 -35.02 -1.65
CA THR A 182 4.23 -36.25 -2.47
C THR A 182 5.62 -36.46 -3.03
N SER A 183 6.56 -36.89 -2.18
CA SER A 183 7.77 -37.66 -2.54
C SER A 183 8.68 -37.82 -1.32
N GLN A 184 8.21 -38.52 -0.29
CA GLN A 184 9.03 -39.25 0.69
C GLN A 184 8.08 -39.72 1.78
N ASN A 185 7.50 -40.89 1.56
CA ASN A 185 7.26 -41.93 2.55
C ASN A 185 6.66 -43.11 1.79
N GLN A 186 7.39 -44.22 1.78
CA GLN A 186 6.86 -45.51 1.36
C GLN A 186 5.58 -45.77 2.17
N ALA A 187 4.45 -45.88 1.49
CA ALA A 187 3.20 -46.26 2.11
C ALA A 187 3.17 -47.77 2.31
N ASP A 188 3.15 -48.17 3.57
CA ASP A 188 2.68 -49.46 4.07
C ASP A 188 1.21 -49.68 3.63
N PRO A 189 0.85 -50.79 2.96
CA PRO A 189 -0.43 -50.88 2.26
C PRO A 189 -1.65 -51.23 3.15
N ASP A 190 -1.51 -51.28 4.48
CA ASP A 190 -2.59 -51.75 5.37
C ASP A 190 -3.36 -50.65 6.12
N ALA A 191 -3.07 -49.36 5.92
CA ALA A 191 -3.72 -48.26 6.67
C ALA A 191 -4.92 -47.59 5.96
N VAL A 192 -5.27 -47.98 4.74
CA VAL A 192 -6.32 -47.32 3.93
C VAL A 192 -7.72 -47.95 4.11
N ASP A 193 -7.83 -49.08 4.82
CA ASP A 193 -9.11 -49.80 4.99
C ASP A 193 -9.93 -49.39 6.24
N ALA A 194 -9.37 -48.54 7.12
CA ALA A 194 -10.04 -48.11 8.34
C ALA A 194 -10.85 -46.80 8.21
N LEU A 195 -10.51 -45.92 7.25
CA LEU A 195 -11.15 -44.59 7.14
C LEU A 195 -12.39 -44.57 6.22
N ARG A 196 -12.67 -45.67 5.51
CA ARG A 196 -13.84 -45.78 4.62
C ARG A 196 -15.12 -46.28 5.31
N LYS A 197 -15.06 -46.55 6.62
CA LYS A 197 -16.18 -47.12 7.41
C LYS A 197 -16.91 -46.14 8.34
N ALA A 198 -16.60 -44.83 8.31
CA ALA A 198 -17.12 -43.89 9.31
C ALA A 198 -17.92 -42.69 8.77
N VAL A 199 -18.39 -42.69 7.51
CA VAL A 199 -19.14 -41.54 6.94
C VAL A 199 -20.62 -41.82 6.63
N ASP A 200 -21.15 -43.04 6.79
CA ASP A 200 -22.59 -43.28 6.58
C ASP A 200 -23.25 -43.99 7.77
N VAL A 201 -23.47 -43.26 8.88
CA VAL A 201 -24.55 -43.56 9.84
C VAL A 201 -25.08 -42.24 10.44
N VAL A 202 -25.99 -41.58 9.75
CA VAL A 202 -27.10 -40.87 10.40
C VAL A 202 -28.38 -41.42 9.79
N VAL A 203 -28.98 -42.38 10.50
CA VAL A 203 -30.30 -42.93 10.24
C VAL A 203 -31.32 -42.13 11.03
N LEU A 204 -32.43 -41.74 10.38
CA LEU A 204 -33.84 -41.73 10.83
C LEU A 204 -34.63 -41.22 9.61
N GLY A 205 -35.68 -41.81 9.03
CA GLY A 205 -36.45 -43.06 9.02
C GLY A 205 -37.21 -42.98 7.66
N GLU A 206 -37.67 -44.00 6.97
CA GLU A 206 -38.70 -44.98 7.31
C GLU A 206 -38.94 -45.84 6.04
N GLU A 207 -39.28 -47.11 6.27
CA GLU A 207 -40.11 -47.99 5.45
C GLU A 207 -39.66 -48.56 4.07
N LYS A 208 -39.47 -49.89 4.13
CA LYS A 208 -40.02 -50.97 3.29
C LYS A 208 -39.32 -51.39 1.97
N GLU A 209 -38.90 -52.65 2.05
CA GLU A 209 -38.99 -53.74 1.06
C GLU A 209 -37.91 -53.93 -0.03
N ASN A 210 -37.09 -54.97 0.21
CA ASN A 210 -36.99 -56.19 -0.60
C ASN A 210 -36.59 -56.07 -2.09
N ARG A 211 -35.30 -56.33 -2.42
CA ARG A 211 -34.79 -57.60 -3.00
C ARG A 211 -33.39 -57.46 -3.62
N LYS A 212 -32.69 -58.60 -3.61
CA LYS A 212 -31.29 -58.86 -4.02
C LYS A 212 -31.07 -58.87 -5.56
N PRO A 213 -29.79 -58.80 -6.00
CA PRO A 213 -29.29 -58.58 -7.38
C PRO A 213 -29.19 -59.93 -8.16
N PRO A 214 -28.48 -60.15 -9.30
CA PRO A 214 -27.46 -59.36 -10.02
C PRO A 214 -27.50 -59.43 -11.58
N SER A 215 -26.55 -58.76 -12.27
CA SER A 215 -25.59 -59.39 -13.21
C SER A 215 -25.17 -58.50 -14.40
N GLN A 216 -23.85 -58.25 -14.44
CA GLN A 216 -22.91 -58.45 -15.56
C GLN A 216 -23.01 -57.69 -16.90
N ALA A 217 -21.78 -57.34 -17.34
CA ALA A 217 -21.30 -57.11 -18.70
C ALA A 217 -21.70 -55.78 -19.36
N ALA A 218 -20.89 -55.11 -20.18
CA ALA A 218 -19.47 -55.14 -20.50
C ALA A 218 -19.24 -53.92 -21.44
N ASN A 219 -18.03 -53.35 -21.40
CA ASN A 219 -17.26 -52.83 -22.54
C ASN A 219 -17.68 -51.55 -23.32
N ILE A 220 -16.60 -50.86 -23.75
CA ILE A 220 -16.45 -49.93 -24.89
C ILE A 220 -16.91 -48.48 -24.64
N GLU A 221 -16.21 -47.41 -25.03
CA GLU A 221 -14.85 -47.08 -25.45
C GLU A 221 -14.81 -45.53 -25.48
N LYS A 222 -13.59 -44.97 -25.35
CA LYS A 222 -13.12 -43.72 -25.99
C LYS A 222 -13.82 -42.38 -25.69
N GLY A 223 -13.01 -41.48 -25.13
CA GLY A 223 -12.55 -40.34 -25.94
C GLY A 223 -12.80 -38.95 -25.36
N HIS A 224 -11.69 -38.21 -25.27
CA HIS A 224 -11.53 -36.76 -25.20
C HIS A 224 -11.46 -36.04 -23.84
N GLU A 225 -10.21 -35.68 -23.58
CA GLU A 225 -9.64 -34.62 -22.76
C GLU A 225 -10.37 -33.27 -22.85
N VAL A 226 -10.64 -32.63 -21.70
CA VAL A 226 -9.92 -31.47 -21.12
C VAL A 226 -10.19 -30.13 -21.84
N HIS A 227 -11.00 -29.28 -21.21
CA HIS A 227 -10.50 -28.07 -20.55
C HIS A 227 -11.58 -27.47 -19.63
N GLN A 228 -11.27 -27.48 -18.34
CA GLN A 228 -11.98 -26.75 -17.29
C GLN A 228 -11.57 -25.28 -17.35
N ASP A 229 -12.56 -24.40 -17.33
CA ASP A 229 -12.43 -23.02 -16.86
C ASP A 229 -13.20 -22.98 -15.53
N SER A 230 -12.48 -23.03 -14.41
CA SER A 230 -13.08 -22.99 -13.07
C SER A 230 -12.79 -21.66 -12.41
N SER A 231 -13.67 -20.70 -12.65
CA SER A 231 -14.03 -19.73 -11.63
C SER A 231 -14.82 -20.46 -10.55
N LYS A 232 -14.38 -20.41 -9.30
CA LYS A 232 -15.23 -20.19 -8.12
C LYS A 232 -14.43 -20.28 -6.82
N ALA A 233 -14.49 -19.17 -6.10
CA ALA A 233 -14.40 -19.13 -4.66
C ALA A 233 -15.36 -20.15 -4.02
N TRP A 234 -14.98 -20.71 -2.89
CA TRP A 234 -15.79 -20.74 -1.67
C TRP A 234 -14.90 -21.12 -0.48
N GLY A 235 -15.06 -20.34 0.59
CA GLY A 235 -14.51 -20.67 1.90
C GLY A 235 -15.17 -21.93 2.44
N SER A 236 -14.37 -22.73 3.12
CA SER A 236 -14.85 -23.72 4.06
C SER A 236 -14.06 -23.56 5.35
N GLN A 237 -14.79 -23.21 6.40
CA GLN A 237 -14.39 -23.28 7.79
C GLN A 237 -14.06 -24.74 8.10
N VAL A 238 -12.81 -25.03 8.46
CA VAL A 238 -12.39 -26.35 8.93
C VAL A 238 -11.75 -26.19 10.30
N ASP A 239 -12.44 -26.75 11.29
CA ASP A 239 -11.92 -26.98 12.64
C ASP A 239 -10.72 -27.94 12.58
N TRP A 240 -9.61 -27.57 13.20
CA TRP A 240 -8.44 -28.44 13.33
C TRP A 240 -8.10 -28.68 14.80
N TYR A 241 -8.66 -29.76 15.34
CA TYR A 241 -7.96 -30.54 16.36
C TYR A 241 -7.04 -31.54 15.64
N GLY A 242 -5.74 -31.46 15.91
CA GLY A 242 -4.84 -32.61 15.81
C GLY A 242 -4.07 -32.78 14.50
N ALA A 243 -3.16 -31.86 14.18
CA ALA A 243 -1.92 -32.18 13.46
C ALA A 243 -0.86 -31.12 13.82
N GLN A 244 0.16 -31.51 14.58
CA GLN A 244 1.25 -30.61 14.93
C GLN A 244 2.01 -30.18 13.66
N PRO A 245 2.04 -28.88 13.32
CA PRO A 245 2.90 -28.36 12.27
C PRO A 245 4.35 -28.60 12.68
N THR A 246 5.20 -29.06 11.76
CA THR A 246 6.65 -28.99 11.95
C THR A 246 7.02 -27.52 12.22
N ASP A 247 7.78 -27.22 13.29
CA ASP A 247 8.07 -25.86 13.80
C ASP A 247 8.35 -24.79 12.72
N ASN A 248 9.01 -25.16 11.63
CA ASN A 248 9.30 -24.25 10.50
C ASN A 248 8.08 -23.69 9.76
N LEU A 249 6.95 -24.42 9.73
CA LEU A 249 5.71 -23.94 9.07
C LEU A 249 5.05 -22.83 9.90
N ASN A 250 5.15 -22.92 11.23
CA ASN A 250 4.63 -21.87 12.12
C ASN A 250 5.45 -20.58 11.99
N TYR A 251 6.78 -20.66 11.85
CA TYR A 251 7.58 -19.44 11.69
C TYR A 251 7.36 -18.72 10.35
N ARG A 252 6.97 -19.47 9.31
CA ARG A 252 6.66 -18.90 7.98
C ARG A 252 5.30 -18.25 7.89
N SER A 253 4.44 -18.41 8.90
CA SER A 253 3.14 -17.77 8.91
C SER A 253 3.26 -16.25 8.99
N THR A 254 4.40 -15.72 9.46
CA THR A 254 4.70 -14.29 9.40
C THR A 254 5.98 -13.97 8.65
N ARG A 255 5.95 -12.99 7.74
CA ARG A 255 7.14 -12.52 7.00
C ARG A 255 7.03 -11.05 6.64
N GLY A 256 8.12 -10.48 6.10
CA GLY A 256 8.15 -9.08 5.67
C GLY A 256 8.65 -8.11 6.74
N LEU A 257 8.57 -6.81 6.46
CA LEU A 257 8.99 -5.78 7.42
C LEU A 257 8.08 -5.73 8.66
N ARG A 258 6.80 -6.06 8.52
CA ARG A 258 5.84 -6.09 9.63
C ARG A 258 6.08 -7.22 10.61
N SER A 259 6.79 -8.28 10.20
CA SER A 259 7.11 -9.41 11.09
C SER A 259 8.37 -9.19 11.92
N VAL A 260 9.11 -8.09 11.70
CA VAL A 260 10.35 -7.79 12.42
C VAL A 260 10.02 -7.17 13.79
N PRO A 261 10.35 -7.82 14.92
CA PRO A 261 10.02 -7.31 16.25
C PRO A 261 10.65 -5.95 16.59
N TYR A 262 11.86 -5.67 16.07
CA TYR A 262 12.59 -4.44 16.39
C TYR A 262 13.06 -3.70 15.14
N LEU A 263 12.47 -2.54 14.88
CA LEU A 263 12.90 -1.59 13.85
C LEU A 263 13.40 -0.30 14.53
N ILE A 264 14.64 0.09 14.24
CA ILE A 264 15.32 1.20 14.92
C ILE A 264 15.60 2.35 13.95
N PHE A 265 15.16 3.55 14.32
CA PHE A 265 15.18 4.81 13.56
C PHE A 265 15.69 6.00 14.40
N SER A 266 16.53 5.73 15.41
CA SER A 266 17.13 6.78 16.24
C SER A 266 17.98 7.71 15.38
N ASN A 267 17.82 9.03 15.55
CA ASN A 267 18.48 10.09 14.78
C ASN A 267 18.27 10.02 13.25
N CYS A 268 17.22 9.34 12.77
CA CYS A 268 16.87 9.29 11.35
C CYS A 268 15.82 10.34 10.97
N CYS A 269 14.93 10.69 11.89
CA CYS A 269 13.75 11.49 11.60
C CYS A 269 13.95 12.94 12.06
N THR A 270 14.15 13.83 11.08
CA THR A 270 14.48 15.24 11.30
C THR A 270 13.42 16.22 10.78
N THR A 271 12.39 15.75 10.08
CA THR A 271 11.34 16.59 9.45
C THR A 271 9.94 16.20 9.91
N ASN A 272 8.97 17.09 9.70
CA ASN A 272 7.57 16.77 10.03
C ASN A 272 7.00 15.68 9.13
N ALA A 273 7.43 15.62 7.86
CA ALA A 273 7.05 14.55 6.95
C ALA A 273 7.49 13.17 7.45
N CYS A 274 8.73 13.01 7.94
CA CYS A 274 9.16 11.72 8.47
C CYS A 274 8.36 11.32 9.72
N ALA A 275 8.01 12.27 10.60
CA ALA A 275 7.21 11.97 11.79
C ALA A 275 5.80 11.53 11.42
N PHE A 276 5.17 12.14 10.41
CA PHE A 276 3.86 11.72 9.91
C PHE A 276 3.89 10.27 9.37
N HIS A 277 4.87 9.95 8.53
CA HIS A 277 4.99 8.60 7.96
C HIS A 277 5.36 7.55 9.03
N LEU A 278 6.26 7.89 9.95
CA LEU A 278 6.64 7.01 11.06
C LEU A 278 5.48 6.78 12.04
N TRP A 279 4.67 7.81 12.31
CA TRP A 279 3.47 7.68 13.13
C TRP A 279 2.50 6.62 12.58
N ALA A 280 2.30 6.57 11.26
CA ALA A 280 1.46 5.54 10.63
C ALA A 280 2.02 4.12 10.82
N ILE A 281 3.35 3.95 10.79
CA ILE A 281 4.02 2.68 11.08
C ILE A 281 3.83 2.31 12.56
N ILE A 282 4.02 3.27 13.48
CA ILE A 282 3.85 3.06 14.92
C ILE A 282 2.48 2.49 15.23
N LEU A 283 1.41 3.10 14.70
CA LEU A 283 0.03 2.69 14.93
C LEU A 283 -0.31 1.28 14.45
N SER A 284 0.44 0.74 13.50
CA SER A 284 0.12 -0.53 12.83
C SER A 284 1.08 -1.68 13.14
N HIS A 285 2.21 -1.39 13.80
CA HIS A 285 3.19 -2.40 14.18
C HIS A 285 2.69 -3.27 15.34
N ARG A 286 2.80 -4.60 15.21
CA ARG A 286 2.48 -5.52 16.32
C ARG A 286 3.51 -5.38 17.43
N ARG A 287 3.14 -5.77 18.66
CA ARG A 287 4.06 -5.73 19.80
C ARG A 287 5.17 -6.79 19.62
N PRO A 288 6.40 -6.54 20.11
CA PRO A 288 7.51 -7.48 19.94
C PRO A 288 7.26 -8.85 20.54
N ASP A 289 6.58 -8.94 21.67
CA ASP A 289 6.23 -10.21 22.32
C ASP A 289 5.37 -11.09 21.41
N MET A 290 4.34 -10.52 20.77
CA MET A 290 3.53 -11.25 19.79
C MET A 290 4.34 -11.66 18.55
N LEU A 291 5.27 -10.83 18.08
CA LEU A 291 6.07 -11.15 16.88
C LEU A 291 7.17 -12.18 17.17
N LEU A 292 7.72 -12.19 18.38
CA LEU A 292 8.75 -13.15 18.79
C LEU A 292 8.23 -14.58 18.89
N GLU A 293 6.94 -14.80 19.13
CA GLU A 293 6.30 -16.12 19.13
C GLU A 293 6.37 -16.82 17.76
N PHE A 294 6.40 -16.04 16.67
CA PHE A 294 6.51 -16.54 15.30
C PHE A 294 7.97 -16.66 14.83
N LEU A 295 8.94 -16.56 15.74
CA LEU A 295 10.35 -16.70 15.42
C LEU A 295 10.95 -17.89 16.16
N PRO A 296 11.96 -18.57 15.58
CA PRO A 296 12.63 -19.66 16.29
C PRO A 296 13.22 -19.18 17.62
N PRO A 297 13.48 -20.03 18.61
CA PRO A 297 14.23 -19.62 19.79
C PRO A 297 15.64 -19.16 19.37
N GLY A 298 16.11 -18.04 19.90
CA GLY A 298 17.37 -17.44 19.49
C GLY A 298 17.96 -16.50 20.52
N LYS A 299 19.13 -15.93 20.21
CA LYS A 299 19.74 -14.89 21.05
C LYS A 299 18.76 -13.75 21.24
N SER A 300 18.64 -13.23 22.46
CA SER A 300 17.90 -12.00 22.72
C SER A 300 18.57 -10.85 21.97
N VAL A 301 17.77 -10.12 21.18
CA VAL A 301 18.22 -8.96 20.39
C VAL A 301 17.51 -7.68 20.85
N ILE A 302 17.06 -7.66 22.10
CA ILE A 302 16.37 -6.52 22.69
C ILE A 302 17.29 -5.28 22.55
N PRO A 303 16.81 -4.17 21.96
CA PRO A 303 17.54 -2.92 21.91
C PRO A 303 17.94 -2.44 23.33
N ALA A 304 19.01 -1.66 23.45
CA ALA A 304 19.47 -1.19 24.75
C ALA A 304 18.34 -0.48 25.54
N GLU A 305 18.28 -0.71 26.86
CA GLU A 305 17.17 -0.37 27.77
C GLU A 305 16.74 1.11 27.81
N GLN A 306 17.49 2.03 27.19
CA GLN A 306 17.22 3.47 27.24
C GLN A 306 16.13 3.95 26.27
N THR A 307 15.61 3.08 25.40
CA THR A 307 14.58 3.43 24.41
C THR A 307 13.36 2.56 24.62
N ASN A 308 12.23 3.14 25.05
CA ASN A 308 10.94 2.47 25.33
C ASN A 308 10.65 1.32 24.32
N PRO A 309 11.03 0.06 24.64
CA PRO A 309 11.06 -1.01 23.65
C PRO A 309 9.69 -1.70 23.52
N VAL A 310 8.68 -1.21 24.22
CA VAL A 310 7.35 -1.82 24.38
C VAL A 310 6.66 -2.01 23.03
N ASN A 311 6.91 -1.12 22.08
CA ASN A 311 6.16 -1.03 20.81
C ASN A 311 6.92 -1.56 19.59
N GLY A 312 8.15 -2.05 19.73
CA GLY A 312 8.98 -2.60 18.63
C GLY A 312 9.60 -1.56 17.68
N ILE A 313 9.03 -0.35 17.62
CA ILE A 313 9.58 0.78 16.86
C ILE A 313 10.38 1.69 17.80
N VAL A 314 11.70 1.73 17.63
CA VAL A 314 12.58 2.60 18.39
C VAL A 314 12.93 3.82 17.55
N TYR A 315 12.55 5.02 18.00
CA TYR A 315 12.84 6.27 17.28
C TYR A 315 13.48 7.35 18.16
N THR A 316 13.80 7.08 19.41
CA THR A 316 14.51 8.05 20.26
C THR A 316 15.99 7.69 20.36
N PRO A 317 16.91 8.68 20.46
CA PRO A 317 16.67 10.12 20.32
C PRO A 317 16.37 10.53 18.87
N ASN A 318 15.66 11.66 18.69
CA ASN A 318 15.49 12.38 17.41
C ASN A 318 15.40 13.87 17.75
N GLU A 319 16.50 14.45 18.22
CA GLU A 319 16.52 15.79 18.83
C GLU A 319 16.17 16.92 17.85
N LYS A 320 16.47 16.71 16.56
CA LYS A 320 16.20 17.67 15.48
C LYS A 320 14.72 17.73 15.08
N LEU A 321 13.88 16.81 15.57
CA LEU A 321 12.46 16.79 15.24
C LEU A 321 11.73 17.96 15.91
N SER A 322 10.80 18.57 15.18
CA SER A 322 9.96 19.64 15.73
C SER A 322 9.12 19.15 16.91
N GLU A 323 8.73 20.08 17.79
CA GLU A 323 7.84 19.79 18.91
C GLU A 323 6.52 19.14 18.47
N LEU A 324 5.97 19.60 17.34
CA LEU A 324 4.73 19.08 16.80
C LEU A 324 4.88 17.64 16.30
N GLY A 325 5.99 17.34 15.61
CA GLY A 325 6.31 15.99 15.15
C GLY A 325 6.56 15.04 16.32
N ARG A 326 7.28 15.50 17.34
CA ARG A 326 7.53 14.73 18.57
C ARG A 326 6.24 14.40 19.30
N ARG A 327 5.36 15.39 19.49
CA ARG A 327 4.05 15.20 20.12
C ARG A 327 3.18 14.20 19.37
N LEU A 328 3.21 14.20 18.03
CA LEU A 328 2.45 13.22 17.24
C LEU A 328 2.93 11.78 17.50
N LEU A 329 4.24 11.56 17.53
CA LEU A 329 4.82 10.24 17.79
C LEU A 329 4.52 9.77 19.23
N GLU A 330 4.60 10.66 20.21
CA GLU A 330 4.20 10.39 21.61
C GLU A 330 2.72 9.99 21.71
N LEU A 331 1.82 10.76 21.10
CA LEU A 331 0.39 10.45 21.07
C LEU A 331 0.11 9.08 20.41
N GLY A 332 0.86 8.73 19.37
CA GLY A 332 0.77 7.41 18.73
C GLY A 332 1.19 6.26 19.66
N ASN A 333 2.25 6.44 20.44
CA ASN A 333 2.67 5.47 21.45
C ASN A 333 1.66 5.36 22.60
N GLU A 334 1.20 6.50 23.12
CA GLU A 334 0.19 6.56 24.19
C GLU A 334 -1.11 5.85 23.76
N TYR A 335 -1.53 6.02 22.51
CA TYR A 335 -2.71 5.35 21.96
C TYR A 335 -2.57 3.83 21.96
N ARG A 336 -1.38 3.32 21.61
CA ARG A 336 -1.12 1.87 21.60
C ARG A 336 -1.09 1.24 23.00
N VAL A 337 -0.54 1.96 23.98
CA VAL A 337 -0.55 1.50 25.38
C VAL A 337 -1.98 1.44 25.92
N GLN A 338 -2.79 2.46 25.64
CA GLN A 338 -4.21 2.47 26.03
C GLN A 338 -5.02 1.34 25.38
N GLU A 339 -4.73 1.00 24.12
CA GLU A 339 -5.40 -0.09 23.41
C GLU A 339 -5.07 -1.45 24.05
N SER A 340 -3.82 -1.72 24.41
CA SER A 340 -3.44 -2.97 25.09
C SER A 340 -4.01 -3.11 26.49
N ASP A 341 -4.07 -2.02 27.26
CA ASP A 341 -4.60 -2.06 28.63
C ASP A 341 -6.11 -2.32 28.62
N THR A 342 -6.82 -1.82 27.61
CA THR A 342 -8.26 -2.03 27.44
C THR A 342 -8.59 -3.50 27.11
N ASP A 343 -7.84 -4.13 26.20
CA ASP A 343 -8.04 -5.54 25.84
C ASP A 343 -7.82 -6.47 27.06
N ALA A 344 -6.86 -6.13 27.93
CA ALA A 344 -6.62 -6.86 29.17
C ALA A 344 -7.76 -6.67 30.18
N GLU A 345 -8.21 -5.43 30.41
CA GLU A 345 -9.31 -5.14 31.34
C GLU A 345 -10.66 -5.72 30.87
N GLU A 346 -10.96 -5.72 29.56
CA GLU A 346 -12.19 -6.32 29.02
C GLU A 346 -12.20 -7.85 29.14
N THR A 347 -11.03 -8.50 29.04
CA THR A 347 -10.88 -9.95 29.22
C THR A 347 -11.04 -10.36 30.69
N GLU A 348 -10.55 -9.55 31.64
CA GLU A 348 -10.70 -9.78 33.09
C GLU A 348 -12.09 -9.40 33.63
N ALA A 349 -12.85 -8.58 32.91
CA ALA A 349 -14.18 -8.08 33.32
C ALA A 349 -15.31 -9.14 33.26
N GLN A 350 -15.07 -10.35 32.76
CA GLN A 350 -16.08 -11.42 32.72
C GLN A 350 -16.38 -12.05 34.10
N GLY A 351 -15.71 -11.62 35.18
CA GLY A 351 -15.71 -12.30 36.48
C GLY A 351 -16.58 -11.73 37.62
N PHE A 352 -16.73 -10.41 37.83
CA PHE A 352 -17.39 -9.88 39.05
C PHE A 352 -17.92 -8.43 38.94
N ASP A 353 -19.09 -8.23 39.56
CA ASP A 353 -19.86 -7.02 39.94
C ASP A 353 -20.01 -5.85 38.92
N SER A 354 -21.24 -5.69 38.41
CA SER A 354 -21.55 -4.97 37.15
C SER A 354 -21.83 -3.48 37.29
N GLU A 355 -22.20 -2.97 38.46
CA GLU A 355 -22.80 -1.63 38.59
C GLU A 355 -21.80 -0.52 38.96
N PHE A 356 -20.70 -0.86 39.66
CA PHE A 356 -19.66 0.11 40.04
C PHE A 356 -18.63 0.36 38.91
N ARG A 357 -18.47 -0.61 37.99
CA ARG A 357 -17.48 -0.57 36.90
C ARG A 357 -17.95 0.13 35.62
N GLU A 358 -19.26 0.28 35.40
CA GLU A 358 -19.80 0.93 34.20
C GLU A 358 -19.39 2.43 34.13
N SER A 359 -19.27 3.08 35.30
CA SER A 359 -18.74 4.43 35.44
C SER A 359 -17.27 4.54 34.98
N ASP A 360 -16.44 3.54 35.28
CA ASP A 360 -15.01 3.60 34.96
C ASP A 360 -14.75 3.25 33.49
N ILE A 361 -15.49 2.29 32.93
CA ILE A 361 -15.49 2.00 31.47
C ILE A 361 -15.92 3.25 30.68
N ALA A 362 -16.94 3.98 31.15
CA ALA A 362 -17.39 5.22 30.51
C ALA A 362 -16.30 6.31 30.55
N LYS A 363 -15.60 6.47 31.68
CA LYS A 363 -14.46 7.40 31.80
C LYS A 363 -13.30 7.03 30.87
N TYR A 364 -12.94 5.74 30.77
CA TYR A 364 -11.90 5.28 29.86
C TYR A 364 -12.26 5.55 28.39
N ARG A 365 -13.50 5.27 27.99
CA ARG A 365 -13.99 5.60 26.65
C ARG A 365 -13.95 7.10 26.37
N GLU A 366 -14.27 7.94 27.35
CA GLU A 366 -14.17 9.40 27.21
C GLU A 366 -12.71 9.86 27.08
N LEU A 367 -11.80 9.28 27.87
CA LEU A 367 -10.37 9.57 27.79
C LEU A 367 -9.80 9.18 26.41
N ARG A 368 -10.16 8.00 25.89
CA ARG A 368 -9.77 7.55 24.54
C ARG A 368 -10.26 8.51 23.47
N LYS A 369 -11.52 8.96 23.55
CA LYS A 369 -12.06 9.96 22.62
C LYS A 369 -11.31 11.29 22.68
N LYS A 370 -10.96 11.76 23.89
CA LYS A 370 -10.15 12.98 24.05
C LYS A 370 -8.77 12.82 23.42
N HIS A 371 -8.15 11.66 23.63
CA HIS A 371 -6.85 11.31 23.06
C HIS A 371 -6.89 11.27 21.52
N GLU A 372 -7.92 10.64 20.95
CA GLU A 372 -8.13 10.57 19.49
C GLU A 372 -8.36 11.96 18.89
N ILE A 373 -9.16 12.82 19.54
CA ILE A 373 -9.38 14.20 19.12
C ILE A 373 -8.08 15.01 19.14
N GLU A 374 -7.27 14.84 20.20
CA GLU A 374 -5.97 15.52 20.30
C GLU A 374 -5.02 15.04 19.19
N MET A 375 -4.93 13.72 18.98
CA MET A 375 -4.13 13.13 17.92
C MET A 375 -4.52 13.64 16.54
N GLU A 376 -5.82 13.64 16.21
CA GLU A 376 -6.33 14.19 14.95
C GLU A 376 -6.00 15.67 14.79
N ARG A 377 -6.14 16.46 15.85
CA ARG A 377 -5.79 17.88 15.84
C ARG A 377 -4.29 18.10 15.58
N VAL A 378 -3.42 17.36 16.26
CA VAL A 378 -1.96 17.45 16.08
C VAL A 378 -1.56 16.98 14.68
N LYS A 379 -2.10 15.84 14.22
CA LYS A 379 -1.90 15.30 12.87
C LYS A 379 -2.27 16.31 11.79
N ASN A 380 -3.44 16.93 11.89
CA ASN A 380 -3.89 17.90 10.89
C ASN A 380 -3.03 19.18 10.87
N ARG A 381 -2.56 19.65 12.04
CA ARG A 381 -1.61 20.76 12.11
C ARG A 381 -0.27 20.39 11.48
N LEU A 382 0.22 19.18 11.74
CA LEU A 382 1.47 18.69 11.17
C LEU A 382 1.38 18.60 9.65
N LEU A 383 0.28 18.07 9.12
CA LEU A 383 0.02 18.00 7.69
C LEU A 383 0.02 19.39 7.03
N LEU A 384 -0.67 20.37 7.62
CA LEU A 384 -0.67 21.75 7.11
C LEU A 384 0.76 22.33 7.07
N ASP A 385 1.57 22.05 8.08
CA ASP A 385 2.97 22.47 8.10
C ASP A 385 3.80 21.79 7.01
N ILE A 386 3.66 20.46 6.85
CA ILE A 386 4.35 19.69 5.78
C ILE A 386 3.97 20.24 4.39
N PHE A 387 2.69 20.46 4.12
CA PHE A 387 2.26 21.00 2.83
C PHE A 387 2.76 22.42 2.59
N ARG A 388 3.02 23.19 3.65
CA ARG A 388 3.60 24.52 3.58
C ARG A 388 5.11 24.50 3.34
N THR A 389 5.84 23.56 3.95
CA THR A 389 7.31 23.50 3.91
C THR A 389 7.86 22.64 2.77
N ASP A 390 7.33 21.42 2.63
CA ASP A 390 7.84 20.39 1.72
C ASP A 390 6.97 20.24 0.47
N GLY A 391 5.69 20.62 0.58
CA GLY A 391 4.70 20.48 -0.49
C GLY A 391 4.24 19.03 -0.73
N PRO A 392 3.32 18.80 -1.67
CA PRO A 392 2.72 17.48 -1.89
C PRO A 392 3.66 16.48 -2.58
N ALA A 393 4.77 16.93 -3.18
CA ALA A 393 5.71 16.08 -3.89
C ALA A 393 6.60 15.23 -2.96
N ILE A 394 6.61 15.52 -1.66
CA ILE A 394 7.38 14.75 -0.68
C ILE A 394 6.84 13.32 -0.50
N ALA A 395 5.55 13.09 -0.78
CA ALA A 395 4.92 11.77 -0.67
C ALA A 395 4.30 11.32 -2.00
N ASP A 396 4.61 10.09 -2.43
CA ASP A 396 4.13 9.56 -3.71
C ASP A 396 2.60 9.42 -3.73
N ILE A 397 1.99 9.01 -2.60
CA ILE A 397 0.54 8.90 -2.46
C ILE A 397 -0.20 10.20 -2.75
N TRP A 398 0.33 11.35 -2.32
CA TRP A 398 -0.29 12.65 -2.54
C TRP A 398 -0.19 13.08 -4.00
N SER A 399 1.02 12.98 -4.57
CA SER A 399 1.28 13.31 -5.98
C SER A 399 0.40 12.49 -6.93
N ILE A 400 0.27 11.19 -6.65
CA ILE A 400 -0.46 10.26 -7.51
C ILE A 400 -1.96 10.41 -7.37
N ALA A 401 -2.47 10.66 -6.15
CA ALA A 401 -3.88 10.99 -5.95
C ALA A 401 -4.28 12.23 -6.77
N PHE A 402 -3.47 13.29 -6.81
CA PHE A 402 -3.73 14.46 -7.64
C PHE A 402 -3.65 14.17 -9.14
N LYS A 403 -2.66 13.40 -9.60
CA LYS A 403 -2.56 13.00 -11.01
C LYS A 403 -3.78 12.22 -11.46
N MET A 404 -4.18 11.21 -10.68
CA MET A 404 -5.39 10.43 -10.93
C MET A 404 -6.64 11.30 -10.91
N MET A 405 -6.79 12.19 -9.92
CA MET A 405 -7.93 13.10 -9.82
C MET A 405 -8.05 13.99 -11.07
N ARG A 406 -6.94 14.57 -11.54
CA ARG A 406 -6.93 15.44 -12.74
C ARG A 406 -7.38 14.70 -13.99
N VAL A 407 -6.85 13.50 -14.23
CA VAL A 407 -7.21 12.67 -15.39
C VAL A 407 -8.65 12.18 -15.28
N ALA A 408 -9.04 11.63 -14.12
CA ALA A 408 -10.40 11.19 -13.87
C ALA A 408 -11.41 12.33 -14.07
N ARG A 409 -11.09 13.55 -13.62
CA ARG A 409 -11.96 14.70 -13.81
C ARG A 409 -12.11 15.08 -15.28
N ALA A 410 -11.01 15.09 -16.04
CA ALA A 410 -11.07 15.40 -17.46
C ALA A 410 -11.94 14.41 -18.27
N ILE A 411 -11.92 13.14 -17.88
CA ILE A 411 -12.62 12.07 -18.60
C ILE A 411 -14.07 11.91 -18.10
N LEU A 412 -14.24 11.79 -16.78
CA LEU A 412 -15.46 11.30 -16.15
C LEU A 412 -16.44 12.40 -15.74
N LEU A 413 -15.98 13.63 -15.51
CA LEU A 413 -16.88 14.73 -15.17
C LEU A 413 -17.76 15.06 -16.39
N ASN A 414 -19.08 15.03 -16.18
CA ASN A 414 -20.06 15.23 -17.23
C ASN A 414 -20.90 16.49 -16.95
N ASP A 415 -20.95 17.44 -17.89
CA ASP A 415 -21.81 18.63 -17.78
C ASP A 415 -23.31 18.27 -17.66
N GLY A 416 -23.72 17.08 -18.14
CA GLY A 416 -25.08 16.59 -18.01
C GLY A 416 -25.52 16.27 -16.57
N THR A 417 -24.57 16.03 -15.64
CA THR A 417 -24.86 15.82 -14.21
C THR A 417 -24.81 17.11 -13.39
N LYS A 418 -24.46 18.24 -14.02
CA LYS A 418 -24.61 19.56 -13.42
C LYS A 418 -26.10 19.77 -13.21
N LEU A 419 -26.57 19.59 -11.97
CA LEU A 419 -27.95 19.90 -11.58
C LEU A 419 -28.26 21.27 -12.18
N LYS A 420 -29.16 21.31 -13.19
CA LYS A 420 -29.68 22.57 -13.69
C LYS A 420 -30.28 23.24 -12.46
N GLN A 421 -29.58 24.23 -11.91
CA GLN A 421 -30.21 25.17 -11.01
C GLN A 421 -31.42 25.65 -11.79
N SER A 422 -32.60 25.25 -11.33
CA SER A 422 -33.85 25.78 -11.82
C SER A 422 -33.71 27.28 -11.64
N VAL A 423 -33.46 27.98 -12.74
CA VAL A 423 -33.59 29.43 -12.80
C VAL A 423 -35.03 29.67 -12.42
N THR A 424 -35.24 30.05 -11.16
CA THR A 424 -36.52 30.56 -10.69
C THR A 424 -36.86 31.72 -11.59
N LEU A 425 -38.11 31.75 -12.02
CA LEU A 425 -38.65 32.64 -13.03
C LEU A 425 -38.76 34.09 -12.51
N GLU A 426 -37.68 34.66 -11.98
CA GLU A 426 -37.61 36.07 -11.58
C GLU A 426 -36.39 36.82 -12.18
N ASP A 427 -35.35 36.11 -12.64
CA ASP A 427 -34.16 36.77 -13.23
C ASP A 427 -34.28 37.09 -14.73
N LYS A 428 -35.46 36.89 -15.35
CA LYS A 428 -35.70 37.20 -16.78
C LYS A 428 -36.23 38.62 -17.04
N LYS A 429 -36.17 39.53 -16.06
CA LYS A 429 -36.74 40.89 -16.19
C LYS A 429 -35.74 42.05 -16.28
N LEU A 430 -34.47 41.78 -16.55
CA LEU A 430 -33.47 42.82 -16.83
C LEU A 430 -32.58 42.41 -18.01
N MET A 431 -33.13 42.47 -19.22
CA MET A 431 -32.46 42.99 -20.42
C MET A 431 -33.27 42.65 -21.66
N GLU A 432 -33.94 43.66 -22.21
CA GLU A 432 -34.17 43.76 -23.66
C GLU A 432 -33.60 45.10 -24.16
N PRO A 433 -33.27 45.20 -25.46
CA PRO A 433 -32.15 45.98 -25.96
C PRO A 433 -32.56 47.26 -26.70
N CYS A 434 -31.70 48.27 -26.71
CA CYS A 434 -31.78 49.38 -27.67
C CYS A 434 -30.48 49.51 -28.47
N LEU A 435 -30.58 49.22 -29.76
CA LEU A 435 -29.68 49.67 -30.82
C LEU A 435 -30.07 51.10 -31.22
N THR A 436 -29.10 52.00 -31.42
CA THR A 436 -28.77 52.61 -32.75
C THR A 436 -27.64 53.66 -32.61
N ASN A 437 -26.73 53.62 -33.60
CA ASN A 437 -25.61 54.53 -33.86
C ASN A 437 -26.05 55.96 -34.22
N GLU A 438 -25.14 56.94 -34.08
CA GLU A 438 -24.64 57.78 -35.19
C GLU A 438 -23.45 58.68 -34.80
N ASN A 439 -22.67 59.04 -35.82
CA ASN A 439 -21.28 59.57 -35.86
C ASN A 439 -21.11 61.06 -35.51
N LEU A 440 -19.86 61.52 -35.22
CA LEU A 440 -19.11 62.58 -35.97
C LEU A 440 -17.74 62.97 -35.31
N THR A 441 -16.71 62.96 -36.16
CA THR A 441 -15.41 63.73 -36.30
C THR A 441 -15.20 65.01 -35.48
N SER A 442 -14.01 65.60 -35.21
CA SER A 442 -12.59 65.47 -35.64
C SER A 442 -11.67 66.35 -34.74
N ASP A 443 -10.34 66.19 -34.91
CA ASP A 443 -9.24 67.19 -34.76
C ASP A 443 -8.41 67.30 -33.45
N ASP A 444 -7.11 66.96 -33.65
CA ASP A 444 -5.87 67.22 -32.87
C ASP A 444 -5.28 68.62 -33.22
N PRO A 445 -4.08 69.10 -32.77
CA PRO A 445 -3.07 68.59 -31.81
C PRO A 445 -2.43 69.67 -30.86
N ILE A 446 -1.44 69.29 -30.02
CA ILE A 446 -0.07 69.87 -29.88
C ILE A 446 0.52 69.87 -28.43
N ASN A 447 1.67 69.17 -28.30
CA ASN A 447 2.86 69.36 -27.43
C ASN A 447 2.81 69.28 -25.89
N GLN A 448 3.51 68.29 -25.31
CA GLN A 448 4.90 68.35 -24.78
C GLN A 448 5.13 67.30 -23.68
N HIS A 449 6.15 66.45 -23.83
CA HIS A 449 6.70 65.58 -22.77
C HIS A 449 7.77 66.33 -21.96
N PRO A 450 8.01 65.94 -20.68
CA PRO A 450 9.17 65.08 -20.42
C PRO A 450 8.96 63.93 -19.40
N LYS A 451 9.88 62.95 -19.53
CA LYS A 451 10.22 61.73 -18.77
C LYS A 451 9.97 61.81 -17.24
N ILE A 452 9.62 60.75 -16.48
CA ILE A 452 10.42 59.55 -16.13
C ILE A 452 9.50 58.51 -15.39
N GLU A 453 9.72 57.21 -15.70
CA GLU A 453 9.51 55.94 -14.95
C GLU A 453 8.13 55.47 -14.38
N ASN A 454 7.76 54.27 -14.87
CA ASN A 454 6.70 53.31 -14.48
C ASN A 454 6.93 52.67 -13.08
N PRO A 455 6.07 51.77 -12.50
CA PRO A 455 4.87 51.09 -13.04
C PRO A 455 3.66 50.96 -12.05
N LYS A 456 2.44 50.66 -12.56
CA LYS A 456 1.48 49.64 -12.03
C LYS A 456 0.05 49.82 -12.56
N ASN A 457 -0.54 48.65 -12.89
CA ASN A 457 -1.96 48.28 -12.90
C ASN A 457 -2.89 48.86 -13.99
N GLY A 458 -3.65 47.96 -14.65
CA GLY A 458 -4.87 48.41 -15.34
C GLY A 458 -5.52 47.58 -16.47
N CYS A 459 -5.32 46.27 -16.57
CA CYS A 459 -6.36 45.27 -16.88
C CYS A 459 -7.21 45.25 -18.21
N TRP A 460 -7.64 44.02 -18.55
CA TRP A 460 -8.74 43.59 -19.43
C TRP A 460 -8.59 43.67 -20.97
N ASN A 461 -8.32 42.51 -21.59
CA ASN A 461 -9.27 41.73 -22.41
C ASN A 461 -8.57 40.94 -23.51
N ARG A 462 -8.46 39.61 -23.34
CA ARG A 462 -8.43 38.66 -24.46
C ARG A 462 -8.99 37.31 -23.98
N ASN A 463 -10.03 36.85 -24.66
CA ASN A 463 -10.64 35.53 -24.51
C ASN A 463 -9.60 34.41 -24.71
N PRO A 464 -9.46 33.45 -23.77
CA PRO A 464 -8.51 32.34 -23.91
C PRO A 464 -9.19 31.05 -24.40
N SER A 465 -10.03 31.13 -25.43
CA SER A 465 -10.67 29.93 -26.03
C SER A 465 -9.97 29.42 -27.29
N ALA A 466 -8.84 30.01 -27.69
CA ALA A 466 -8.17 29.65 -28.95
C ALA A 466 -6.69 29.27 -28.82
N GLN A 467 -6.14 29.07 -27.61
CA GLN A 467 -4.69 28.86 -27.44
C GLN A 467 -4.30 27.63 -26.60
N ARG A 468 -5.18 26.63 -26.46
CA ARG A 468 -4.92 25.49 -25.55
C ARG A 468 -4.64 24.14 -26.20
N SER A 469 -4.49 24.07 -27.53
CA SER A 469 -4.18 22.81 -28.22
C SER A 469 -2.68 22.53 -28.35
N GLU A 470 -1.82 23.54 -28.33
CA GLU A 470 -0.37 23.33 -28.57
C GLU A 470 0.40 22.89 -27.31
N SER A 471 0.02 23.36 -26.11
CA SER A 471 0.70 22.98 -24.86
C SER A 471 0.37 21.55 -24.38
N PHE A 472 -0.68 20.91 -24.92
CA PHE A 472 -1.07 19.57 -24.49
C PHE A 472 -0.17 18.47 -25.11
N LEU A 473 0.48 18.74 -26.24
CA LEU A 473 1.30 17.75 -26.93
C LEU A 473 2.75 17.73 -26.43
N GLU A 474 3.26 18.85 -25.91
CA GLU A 474 4.61 18.94 -25.34
C GLU A 474 4.78 18.10 -24.05
N ASP A 475 3.69 17.83 -23.34
CA ASP A 475 3.69 17.04 -22.09
C ASP A 475 3.48 15.53 -22.31
N PHE A 476 3.19 15.06 -23.54
CA PHE A 476 2.74 13.67 -23.80
C PHE A 476 3.22 13.09 -25.16
N PRO A 477 4.52 12.75 -25.31
CA PRO A 477 5.09 12.29 -26.58
C PRO A 477 4.51 10.95 -27.09
N THR A 478 4.03 10.08 -26.19
CA THR A 478 3.50 8.74 -26.54
C THR A 478 2.17 8.78 -27.30
N ILE A 479 1.43 9.90 -27.20
CA ILE A 479 0.15 10.09 -27.91
C ILE A 479 0.42 10.39 -29.40
N GLN A 480 1.53 11.04 -29.72
CA GLN A 480 1.89 11.40 -31.09
C GLN A 480 2.32 10.19 -31.92
N GLU A 481 3.10 9.27 -31.34
CA GLU A 481 3.48 8.00 -31.99
C GLU A 481 2.24 7.14 -32.34
N SER A 482 1.19 7.21 -31.52
CA SER A 482 -0.05 6.47 -31.73
C SER A 482 -0.94 7.09 -32.82
N LEU A 483 -0.85 8.41 -33.03
CA LEU A 483 -1.61 9.13 -34.06
C LEU A 483 -0.95 9.04 -35.45
N GLU A 484 0.39 9.06 -35.49
CA GLU A 484 1.16 8.97 -36.74
C GLU A 484 1.10 7.57 -37.36
N GLY A 485 0.84 6.53 -36.56
CA GLY A 485 0.63 5.15 -37.03
C GLY A 485 -0.68 4.91 -37.80
N TYR A 486 -1.68 5.81 -37.71
CA TYR A 486 -3.00 5.62 -38.30
C TYR A 486 -3.25 6.40 -39.60
N SER A 487 -2.30 7.23 -40.05
CA SER A 487 -2.49 8.09 -41.24
C SER A 487 -2.05 7.46 -42.56
N ARG A 488 -1.88 6.14 -42.61
CA ARG A 488 -1.54 5.43 -43.86
C ARG A 488 -2.36 4.16 -44.01
N GLU A 489 -3.62 4.33 -44.42
CA GLU A 489 -4.37 3.50 -45.38
C GLU A 489 -5.87 3.85 -45.29
N GLY A 490 -6.42 4.31 -46.42
CA GLY A 490 -7.82 4.72 -46.52
C GLY A 490 -8.75 3.55 -46.80
N LEU A 491 -10.02 3.70 -46.38
CA LEU A 491 -11.26 3.49 -47.14
C LEU A 491 -12.48 3.61 -46.21
N ALA A 492 -13.37 4.55 -46.51
CA ALA A 492 -14.73 4.61 -45.95
C ALA A 492 -15.64 3.56 -46.63
N PRO A 493 -16.79 3.19 -46.02
CA PRO A 493 -18.02 3.83 -46.51
C PRO A 493 -19.16 4.04 -45.49
N THR A 494 -20.05 4.91 -45.95
CA THR A 494 -21.28 5.50 -45.40
C THR A 494 -22.52 4.60 -45.51
N ARG A 495 -23.46 4.73 -44.56
CA ARG A 495 -24.88 5.19 -44.76
C ARG A 495 -25.97 4.37 -44.04
N GLU A 496 -26.87 5.17 -43.48
CA GLU A 496 -28.08 4.98 -42.67
C GLU A 496 -29.30 4.28 -43.30
N GLU A 497 -30.15 3.83 -42.37
CA GLU A 497 -31.63 3.88 -42.32
C GLU A 497 -32.52 2.99 -43.20
N THR A 498 -33.40 2.23 -42.53
CA THR A 498 -34.82 2.21 -42.88
C THR A 498 -35.71 1.94 -41.67
N LEU A 499 -36.73 2.80 -41.50
CA LEU A 499 -37.88 2.69 -40.60
C LEU A 499 -38.67 1.38 -40.75
N ARG A 500 -39.33 0.95 -39.67
CA ARG A 500 -40.79 0.70 -39.64
C ARG A 500 -41.35 0.53 -38.22
N GLN A 501 -42.31 1.40 -37.90
CA GLN A 501 -43.36 1.21 -36.90
C GLN A 501 -44.27 0.06 -37.35
N ASP A 502 -44.79 -0.72 -36.41
CA ASP A 502 -46.11 -1.33 -36.59
C ASP A 502 -46.91 -1.40 -35.29
N VAL A 503 -48.18 -1.13 -35.46
CA VAL A 503 -49.26 -0.94 -34.49
C VAL A 503 -49.96 -2.28 -34.24
N GLY A 504 -50.31 -2.59 -33.00
CA GLY A 504 -51.08 -3.79 -32.67
C GLY A 504 -51.71 -3.75 -31.28
N ASN A 505 -52.83 -3.04 -31.15
CA ASN A 505 -53.76 -3.15 -30.03
C ASN A 505 -54.69 -4.36 -30.22
N SER A 506 -55.00 -5.09 -29.14
CA SER A 506 -56.21 -5.92 -28.85
C SER A 506 -55.88 -6.80 -27.64
N THR A 507 -56.63 -6.98 -26.55
CA THR A 507 -58.06 -6.83 -26.16
C THR A 507 -58.09 -6.86 -24.62
N SER A 508 -58.68 -5.88 -23.93
CA SER A 508 -60.04 -5.88 -23.34
C SER A 508 -60.53 -7.18 -22.67
N ARG A 509 -60.55 -7.20 -21.33
CA ARG A 509 -61.69 -7.75 -20.54
C ARG A 509 -61.87 -6.93 -19.26
N LYS A 510 -63.02 -6.27 -19.15
CA LYS A 510 -63.53 -5.61 -17.93
C LYS A 510 -64.43 -6.58 -17.16
N ILE A 511 -64.51 -6.43 -15.84
CA ILE A 511 -65.73 -6.29 -15.00
C ILE A 511 -65.33 -6.07 -13.51
N PRO A 512 -66.17 -5.40 -12.68
CA PRO A 512 -65.71 -4.37 -11.73
C PRO A 512 -66.17 -4.52 -10.25
N ARG A 513 -65.67 -3.60 -9.38
CA ARG A 513 -66.24 -3.09 -8.08
C ARG A 513 -66.38 -4.11 -6.93
N SER A 514 -66.30 -3.82 -5.62
CA SER A 514 -65.93 -2.70 -4.73
C SER A 514 -66.17 -3.19 -3.29
N ARG A 515 -65.35 -2.80 -2.29
CA ARG A 515 -65.66 -2.60 -0.83
C ARG A 515 -64.31 -2.46 -0.09
N LYS A 516 -63.87 -1.27 0.34
CA LYS A 516 -64.14 -0.49 1.58
C LYS A 516 -63.57 -1.08 2.89
N ASP A 517 -62.75 -0.24 3.53
CA ASP A 517 -62.31 -0.17 4.95
C ASP A 517 -61.26 -1.25 5.37
N SER A 518 -60.19 -1.00 6.14
CA SER A 518 -59.86 0.09 7.06
C SER A 518 -58.33 0.29 7.20
N MET A 519 -57.97 1.41 7.83
CA MET A 519 -56.62 1.83 8.20
C MET A 519 -55.89 0.86 9.16
N ALA A 520 -54.59 0.69 8.96
CA ALA A 520 -53.59 0.62 10.03
C ALA A 520 -52.20 0.89 9.43
N GLY A 521 -51.49 1.88 10.00
CA GLY A 521 -50.19 2.33 9.53
C GLY A 521 -49.10 1.26 9.69
N ALA A 522 -48.47 0.90 8.58
CA ALA A 522 -47.19 0.19 8.57
C ALA A 522 -46.18 1.03 7.81
N LYS A 523 -45.11 1.42 8.51
CA LYS A 523 -43.94 2.12 7.96
C LYS A 523 -43.45 1.37 6.72
N LYS A 524 -43.57 2.00 5.55
CA LYS A 524 -42.89 1.54 4.33
C LYS A 524 -41.39 1.60 4.57
N GLN A 525 -40.78 0.43 4.73
CA GLN A 525 -39.37 0.27 4.37
C GLN A 525 -39.23 0.66 2.89
N PRO A 526 -38.28 1.53 2.51
CA PRO A 526 -37.98 1.71 1.10
C PRO A 526 -37.42 0.38 0.59
N ALA A 527 -38.11 -0.19 -0.39
CA ALA A 527 -37.63 -1.31 -1.16
C ALA A 527 -36.21 -1.01 -1.64
N LYS A 528 -35.30 -1.97 -1.44
CA LYS A 528 -33.95 -1.98 -2.01
C LYS A 528 -34.07 -1.65 -3.50
N ALA A 529 -33.64 -0.45 -3.87
CA ALA A 529 -33.35 -0.16 -5.26
C ALA A 529 -32.19 -1.08 -5.65
N GLU A 530 -32.40 -1.90 -6.67
CA GLU A 530 -31.35 -2.68 -7.31
C GLU A 530 -30.21 -1.73 -7.67
N ASP A 531 -29.02 -2.08 -7.20
CA ASP A 531 -27.78 -1.33 -7.36
C ASP A 531 -27.54 -1.14 -8.87
N LYS A 532 -27.87 0.03 -9.40
CA LYS A 532 -27.35 0.45 -10.70
C LYS A 532 -25.85 0.47 -10.52
N PHE A 533 -25.17 -0.55 -11.05
CA PHE A 533 -23.72 -0.56 -11.17
C PHE A 533 -23.27 0.85 -11.55
N ASP A 534 -22.28 1.34 -10.80
CA ASP A 534 -21.61 2.63 -10.90
C ASP A 534 -21.08 2.79 -12.35
N ILE A 535 -21.97 3.06 -13.34
CA ILE A 535 -21.63 3.18 -14.76
C ILE A 535 -21.03 4.56 -14.95
N GLY A 536 -19.72 4.59 -15.20
CA GLY A 536 -19.00 5.78 -15.57
C GLY A 536 -19.36 6.26 -16.98
N ARG A 537 -18.65 7.30 -17.44
CA ARG A 537 -18.86 7.84 -18.79
C ARG A 537 -18.54 6.79 -19.86
N PHE A 538 -19.14 6.94 -21.04
CA PHE A 538 -18.97 6.03 -22.19
C PHE A 538 -19.52 4.60 -21.97
N GLY A 539 -20.44 4.43 -21.01
CA GLY A 539 -21.08 3.13 -20.75
C GLY A 539 -20.18 2.11 -20.06
N LEU A 540 -19.00 2.52 -19.60
CA LEU A 540 -18.07 1.64 -18.90
C LEU A 540 -18.27 1.75 -17.38
N PRO A 541 -18.27 0.62 -16.64
CA PRO A 541 -18.27 0.64 -15.19
C PRO A 541 -17.09 1.43 -14.60
N MET A 542 -17.32 2.09 -13.48
CA MET A 542 -16.29 2.86 -12.75
C MET A 542 -15.10 1.98 -12.36
N ASP A 543 -15.31 0.68 -12.11
CA ASP A 543 -14.21 -0.26 -11.84
C ASP A 543 -13.28 -0.48 -13.04
N ILE A 544 -13.78 -0.35 -14.27
CA ILE A 544 -12.94 -0.41 -15.48
C ILE A 544 -12.16 0.89 -15.60
N TRP A 545 -12.84 2.04 -15.44
CA TRP A 545 -12.18 3.34 -15.42
C TRP A 545 -11.11 3.45 -14.35
N ARG A 546 -11.35 2.86 -13.17
CA ARG A 546 -10.38 2.78 -12.07
C ARG A 546 -9.10 2.11 -12.54
N ARG A 547 -9.20 0.90 -13.12
CA ARG A 547 -8.02 0.15 -13.60
C ARG A 547 -7.26 0.94 -14.66
N VAL A 548 -7.97 1.42 -15.69
CA VAL A 548 -7.36 2.18 -16.79
C VAL A 548 -6.61 3.41 -16.29
N ILE A 549 -7.24 4.21 -15.42
CA ILE A 549 -6.64 5.46 -14.91
C ILE A 549 -5.52 5.15 -13.90
N ALA A 550 -5.72 4.17 -13.01
CA ALA A 550 -4.70 3.78 -12.04
C ALA A 550 -3.45 3.22 -12.73
N ASP A 551 -3.62 2.35 -13.74
CA ASP A 551 -2.49 1.78 -14.49
C ASP A 551 -1.76 2.87 -15.28
N ALA A 552 -2.50 3.73 -16.00
CA ALA A 552 -1.91 4.82 -16.77
C ALA A 552 -1.14 5.83 -15.88
N MET A 553 -1.57 6.01 -14.63
CA MET A 553 -0.98 6.98 -13.71
C MET A 553 0.00 6.40 -12.69
N GLY A 554 0.24 5.09 -12.70
CA GLY A 554 1.05 4.41 -11.69
C GLY A 554 0.40 4.37 -10.30
N GLY A 555 -0.92 4.53 -10.22
CA GLY A 555 -1.69 4.44 -8.98
C GLY A 555 -1.95 3.02 -8.49
N SER A 556 -1.80 2.02 -9.37
CA SER A 556 -2.09 0.61 -9.05
C SER A 556 -1.18 0.04 -7.97
N GLU A 557 0.07 0.49 -7.88
CA GLU A 557 1.05 0.04 -6.88
C GLU A 557 1.09 0.91 -5.60
N LEU A 558 0.34 2.02 -5.58
CA LEU A 558 0.49 3.07 -4.54
C LEU A 558 -0.78 3.31 -3.73
N LEU A 559 -1.93 3.28 -4.39
CA LEU A 559 -3.24 3.53 -3.79
C LEU A 559 -4.02 2.22 -3.75
N THR A 560 -4.68 1.94 -2.64
CA THR A 560 -5.57 0.79 -2.56
C THR A 560 -6.78 0.96 -3.47
N VAL A 561 -7.43 -0.15 -3.85
CA VAL A 561 -8.65 -0.11 -4.69
C VAL A 561 -9.69 0.86 -4.12
N GLU A 562 -9.84 0.89 -2.79
CA GLU A 562 -10.76 1.83 -2.13
C GLU A 562 -10.32 3.29 -2.31
N GLN A 563 -9.04 3.59 -2.10
CA GLN A 563 -8.51 4.96 -2.30
C GLN A 563 -8.65 5.40 -3.76
N GLN A 564 -8.32 4.52 -4.71
CA GLN A 564 -8.50 4.79 -6.15
C GLN A 564 -9.97 5.11 -6.48
N MET A 565 -10.91 4.32 -5.96
CA MET A 565 -12.35 4.57 -6.17
C MET A 565 -12.81 5.89 -5.55
N ARG A 566 -12.31 6.25 -4.36
CA ARG A 566 -12.61 7.54 -3.73
C ARG A 566 -12.11 8.71 -4.57
N VAL A 567 -10.90 8.61 -5.12
CA VAL A 567 -10.36 9.62 -6.05
C VAL A 567 -11.26 9.77 -7.27
N LEU A 568 -11.67 8.65 -7.89
CA LEU A 568 -12.53 8.67 -9.08
C LEU A 568 -13.92 9.27 -8.79
N ARG A 569 -14.55 8.89 -7.68
CA ARG A 569 -15.85 9.45 -7.26
C ARG A 569 -15.76 10.93 -6.96
N TYR A 570 -14.73 11.35 -6.22
CA TYR A 570 -14.47 12.76 -5.95
C TYR A 570 -14.21 13.56 -7.24
N ALA A 571 -13.47 13.00 -8.19
CA ALA A 571 -13.14 13.66 -9.46
C ALA A 571 -14.34 13.80 -10.40
N SER A 572 -15.33 12.90 -10.32
CA SER A 572 -16.53 12.86 -11.17
C SER A 572 -17.76 13.57 -10.58
N ASP A 573 -17.62 14.13 -9.37
CA ASP A 573 -18.72 14.81 -8.66
C ASP A 573 -18.65 16.35 -8.81
N TRP A 574 -19.76 16.95 -9.23
CA TRP A 574 -19.91 18.42 -9.29
C TRP A 574 -19.98 19.07 -7.91
N ASP A 575 -20.47 18.37 -6.90
CA ASP A 575 -20.52 18.90 -5.54
C ASP A 575 -19.12 18.99 -4.93
N ALA A 576 -18.21 18.06 -5.27
CA ALA A 576 -16.79 18.19 -4.97
C ALA A 576 -16.17 19.47 -5.57
N ILE A 577 -16.50 19.81 -6.82
CA ILE A 577 -16.04 21.06 -7.46
C ILE A 577 -16.61 22.30 -6.75
N LYS A 578 -17.88 22.28 -6.36
CA LYS A 578 -18.46 23.38 -5.56
C LYS A 578 -17.75 23.53 -4.23
N GLN A 579 -17.36 22.44 -3.59
CA GLN A 579 -16.56 22.47 -2.36
C GLN A 579 -15.16 23.05 -2.62
N GLU A 580 -14.50 22.66 -3.69
CA GLU A 580 -13.20 23.22 -4.12
C GLU A 580 -13.27 24.74 -4.34
N LEU A 581 -14.31 25.21 -5.03
CA LEU A 581 -14.55 26.65 -5.24
C LEU A 581 -14.84 27.39 -3.93
N ARG A 582 -15.43 26.74 -2.93
CA ARG A 582 -15.63 27.35 -1.60
C ARG A 582 -14.33 27.49 -0.82
N ILE A 583 -13.37 26.60 -1.04
CA ILE A 583 -12.08 26.61 -0.34
C ILE A 583 -10.99 27.36 -1.12
N SER A 584 -11.24 27.78 -2.37
CA SER A 584 -10.28 28.49 -3.23
C SER A 584 -9.82 29.84 -2.66
N GLY A 585 -10.55 30.40 -1.69
CA GLY A 585 -10.13 31.60 -0.94
C GLY A 585 -9.11 31.33 0.17
N GLY A 586 -8.82 30.06 0.49
CA GLY A 586 -7.79 29.66 1.46
C GLY A 586 -6.39 29.66 0.84
N THR A 587 -5.37 29.42 1.67
CA THR A 587 -3.99 29.25 1.18
C THR A 587 -3.82 27.94 0.40
N GLU A 588 -2.81 27.86 -0.48
CA GLU A 588 -2.57 26.68 -1.33
C GLU A 588 -2.43 25.38 -0.51
N PHE A 589 -1.65 25.40 0.57
CA PHE A 589 -1.43 24.22 1.41
C PHE A 589 -2.71 23.78 2.16
N GLU A 590 -3.58 24.71 2.56
CA GLU A 590 -4.90 24.37 3.13
C GLU A 590 -5.83 23.75 2.10
N GLN A 591 -5.80 24.24 0.86
CA GLN A 591 -6.58 23.67 -0.24
C GLN A 591 -6.12 22.25 -0.54
N ILE A 592 -4.81 22.04 -0.66
CA ILE A 592 -4.18 20.72 -0.87
C ILE A 592 -4.62 19.74 0.22
N TRP A 593 -4.47 20.13 1.50
CA TRP A 593 -4.87 19.30 2.63
C TRP A 593 -6.35 18.92 2.58
N LYS A 594 -7.25 19.88 2.32
CA LYS A 594 -8.70 19.61 2.25
C LYS A 594 -9.07 18.66 1.11
N ILE A 595 -8.46 18.81 -0.05
CA ILE A 595 -8.72 17.94 -1.20
C ILE A 595 -8.23 16.51 -0.91
N LEU A 596 -7.00 16.35 -0.44
CA LEU A 596 -6.46 15.02 -0.08
C LEU A 596 -7.23 14.36 1.06
N SER A 597 -7.67 15.14 2.05
CA SER A 597 -8.52 14.68 3.16
C SER A 597 -9.87 14.17 2.64
N SER A 598 -10.49 14.90 1.71
CA SER A 598 -11.77 14.52 1.08
C SER A 598 -11.66 13.22 0.27
N MET A 599 -10.54 13.01 -0.43
CA MET A 599 -10.23 11.76 -1.14
C MET A 599 -9.78 10.62 -0.20
N ARG A 600 -9.47 10.93 1.07
CA ARG A 600 -8.85 10.02 2.06
C ARG A 600 -7.54 9.41 1.56
N CYS A 601 -6.70 10.26 0.97
CA CYS A 601 -5.37 9.91 0.43
C CYS A 601 -4.23 10.55 1.23
N LEU A 602 -4.44 10.84 2.52
CA LEU A 602 -3.40 11.45 3.37
C LEU A 602 -2.35 10.43 3.84
N SER A 603 -2.74 9.17 4.06
CA SER A 603 -1.86 8.10 4.53
C SER A 603 -2.06 6.83 3.72
N TYR A 604 -1.04 5.96 3.69
CA TYR A 604 -1.19 4.61 3.18
C TYR A 604 -2.14 3.81 4.07
N THR A 605 -2.93 2.94 3.46
CA THR A 605 -3.85 2.03 4.15
C THR A 605 -3.27 0.63 4.15
N HIS A 606 -3.35 -0.06 5.29
CA HIS A 606 -2.86 -1.43 5.42
C HIS A 606 -3.82 -2.41 4.73
N HIS A 607 -3.24 -3.39 4.05
CA HIS A 607 -3.98 -4.54 3.52
C HIS A 607 -4.32 -5.55 4.63
#